data_AF-A0A968PJC7-F1
#
_entry.id   AF-A0A968PJC7-F1
#
_cell.length_a   1.000
_cell.length_b   1.000
_cell.length_c   1.000
_cell.angle_alpha   90.00
_cell.angle_beta   90.00
_cell.angle_gamma   90.00
#
_symmetry.space_group_name_H-M   'P 1'
#
loop_
_entity.id
_entity.type
_entity.pdbx_description
1 polymer ?
#
loop_
_entity_poly.entity_id
_entity_poly.type
_entity_poly.pdbx_seq_one_letter_code
_entity_poly.pdbx_strand_id
1 'polypeptide(L)'
;MRVTSPSAHPIRASGCVCSGRHKSECYPPCRPNGYAVAGNLYSREGIRYLVRNVLARPTLRTIVLCGRDMTGSGAALLALMEHGIDTDHRIIGDGTRLHTEIPADAIALFRHSVRLIDARDRIRPEAVAALLPTIEPIHEPFAPAPLIFPYTEPQATTLPAEQSGFVVRGRTIVAPTLT
;
A
#
# COMPACT_ATOMS: atom_id res chain seq x y z
N MET A 1 -3.48 5.09 6.71
CA MET A 1 -3.89 5.69 5.43
C MET A 1 -4.89 6.77 5.78
N ARG A 2 -4.63 8.05 5.48
CA ARG A 2 -5.60 9.11 5.74
C ARG A 2 -6.38 9.32 4.45
N VAL A 3 -7.68 9.07 4.51
CA VAL A 3 -8.60 9.30 3.40
C VAL A 3 -9.23 10.66 3.64
N THR A 4 -9.09 11.58 2.71
CA THR A 4 -9.82 12.85 2.76
C THR A 4 -11.29 12.56 2.42
N SER A 5 -12.22 13.14 3.16
CA SER A 5 -13.66 13.00 2.90
C SER A 5 -13.98 13.47 1.47
N PRO A 6 -15.03 12.92 0.82
CA PRO A 6 -15.42 13.34 -0.52
C PRO A 6 -16.01 14.75 -0.41
N SER A 7 -15.18 15.79 -0.51
CA SER A 7 -15.68 17.15 -0.72
C SER A 7 -16.18 17.27 -2.16
N ALA A 8 -17.20 18.10 -2.37
CA ALA A 8 -17.93 18.31 -3.63
C ALA A 8 -17.11 18.99 -4.74
N HIS A 9 -15.79 18.78 -4.77
CA HIS A 9 -14.89 19.19 -5.83
C HIS A 9 -14.34 17.94 -6.52
N PRO A 10 -14.13 17.95 -7.85
CA PRO A 10 -13.63 16.78 -8.57
C PRO A 10 -12.34 16.33 -7.93
N ILE A 11 -12.40 15.19 -7.23
CA ILE A 11 -11.29 14.66 -6.44
C ILE A 11 -10.16 14.42 -7.43
N ARG A 12 -9.11 15.24 -7.38
CA ARG A 12 -7.86 15.00 -8.12
C ARG A 12 -7.34 13.66 -7.65
N ALA A 13 -7.57 12.62 -8.45
CA ALA A 13 -7.34 11.24 -8.09
C ALA A 13 -5.85 10.88 -8.17
N SER A 14 -5.08 11.54 -7.31
CA SER A 14 -3.67 11.31 -7.09
C SER A 14 -3.55 10.58 -5.75
N GLY A 15 -3.22 9.29 -5.78
CA GLY A 15 -2.78 8.55 -4.60
C GLY A 15 -1.33 8.92 -4.32
N CYS A 16 -1.03 9.56 -3.19
CA CYS A 16 0.34 9.92 -2.81
C CYS A 16 0.90 8.85 -1.87
N VAL A 17 1.85 8.06 -2.33
CA VAL A 17 2.49 7.00 -1.53
C VAL A 17 3.86 7.50 -1.07
N CYS A 18 3.98 7.76 0.23
CA CYS A 18 5.20 8.25 0.87
C CYS A 18 6.00 7.09 1.45
N SER A 19 7.11 6.69 0.82
CA SER A 19 8.05 5.73 1.43
C SER A 19 8.98 6.44 2.43
N GLY A 20 9.01 5.97 3.68
CA GLY A 20 10.11 6.24 4.61
C GLY A 20 10.07 7.49 5.51
N ARG A 21 9.00 8.31 5.55
CA ARG A 21 8.90 9.47 6.48
C ARG A 21 7.67 9.43 7.38
N HIS A 22 7.71 10.10 8.52
CA HIS A 22 6.56 10.15 9.44
C HIS A 22 5.37 10.89 8.78
N LYS A 23 4.15 10.38 9.01
CA LYS A 23 2.91 10.89 8.37
C LYS A 23 2.68 12.38 8.65
N SER A 24 3.22 12.96 9.71
CA SER A 24 3.07 14.38 10.02
C SER A 24 3.85 15.31 9.09
N GLU A 25 4.82 14.82 8.30
CA GLU A 25 5.72 15.69 7.54
C GLU A 25 5.38 15.79 6.05
N CYS A 26 4.84 14.73 5.44
CA CYS A 26 4.45 14.76 4.02
C CYS A 26 3.04 15.34 3.79
N TYR A 27 2.18 15.31 4.81
CA TYR A 27 0.79 15.75 4.72
C TYR A 27 0.57 17.27 4.77
N PRO A 28 1.28 18.08 5.59
CA PRO A 28 1.01 19.51 5.72
C PRO A 28 1.13 20.32 4.42
N PRO A 29 2.12 20.08 3.54
CA PRO A 29 2.27 20.87 2.31
C PRO A 29 1.38 20.36 1.17
N CYS A 30 0.88 19.13 1.24
CA CYS A 30 -0.10 18.63 0.29
C CYS A 30 -1.50 19.14 0.70
N ARG A 31 -2.08 20.06 -0.08
CA ARG A 31 -3.44 20.55 0.19
C ARG A 31 -4.43 19.38 0.24
N PRO A 32 -5.41 19.36 1.18
CA PRO A 32 -6.36 18.25 1.33
C PRO A 32 -7.17 17.91 0.05
N ASN A 33 -7.37 18.88 -0.84
CA ASN A 33 -8.09 18.70 -2.10
C ASN A 33 -7.17 18.28 -3.28
N GLY A 34 -5.87 18.09 -3.05
CA GLY A 34 -4.88 17.77 -4.09
C GLY A 34 -4.58 16.28 -4.25
N TYR A 35 -5.05 15.44 -3.32
CA TYR A 35 -4.85 13.98 -3.34
C TYR A 35 -6.08 13.27 -2.77
N ALA A 36 -6.32 12.05 -3.24
CA ALA A 36 -7.47 11.25 -2.79
C ALA A 36 -7.13 10.40 -1.57
N VAL A 37 -5.90 9.89 -1.52
CA VAL A 37 -5.41 9.08 -0.42
C VAL A 37 -3.91 9.20 -0.31
N ALA A 38 -3.42 9.19 0.94
CA ALA A 38 -2.01 9.11 1.20
C ALA A 38 -1.69 8.03 2.23
N GLY A 39 -0.51 7.43 2.09
CA GLY A 39 -0.10 6.31 2.92
C GLY A 39 1.38 6.00 2.77
N ASN A 40 1.90 5.29 3.76
CA ASN A 40 3.27 4.82 3.74
C ASN A 40 3.32 3.37 3.32
N LEU A 41 4.31 3.06 2.48
CA LEU A 41 4.65 1.70 2.11
C LEU A 41 5.90 1.31 2.90
N TYR A 42 5.72 0.49 3.94
CA TYR A 42 6.78 0.10 4.87
C TYR A 42 7.45 -1.24 4.52
N SER A 43 6.88 -1.99 3.59
CA SER A 43 7.40 -3.29 3.17
C SER A 43 6.99 -3.55 1.72
N ARG A 44 7.72 -4.44 1.04
CA ARG A 44 7.38 -4.86 -0.33
C ARG A 44 6.02 -5.54 -0.38
N GLU A 45 5.75 -6.38 0.61
CA GLU A 45 4.45 -7.01 0.85
C GLU A 45 3.31 -5.99 1.00
N GLY A 46 3.58 -4.73 1.36
CA GLY A 46 2.55 -3.69 1.42
C GLY A 46 1.85 -3.42 0.07
N ILE A 47 2.50 -3.75 -1.06
CA ILE A 47 1.96 -3.55 -2.41
C ILE A 47 0.68 -4.35 -2.62
N ARG A 48 0.56 -5.55 -2.02
CA ARG A 48 -0.64 -6.39 -2.15
C ARG A 48 -1.91 -5.69 -1.65
N TYR A 49 -1.79 -4.92 -0.57
CA TYR A 49 -2.89 -4.12 -0.01
C TYR A 49 -3.14 -2.87 -0.84
N LEU A 50 -2.08 -2.25 -1.38
CA LEU A 50 -2.21 -1.10 -2.27
C LEU A 50 -3.00 -1.46 -3.53
N VAL A 51 -2.65 -2.55 -4.20
CA VAL A 51 -3.36 -3.02 -5.41
C VAL A 51 -4.83 -3.27 -5.11
N ARG A 52 -5.12 -3.97 -4.01
CA ARG A 52 -6.50 -4.24 -3.56
C ARG A 52 -7.31 -2.97 -3.34
N ASN A 53 -6.72 -1.97 -2.68
CA ASN A 53 -7.38 -0.70 -2.40
C ASN A 53 -7.64 0.13 -3.65
N VAL A 54 -6.74 0.06 -4.64
CA VAL A 54 -6.93 0.77 -5.92
C VAL A 54 -8.01 0.09 -6.76
N LEU A 55 -8.04 -1.24 -6.80
CA LEU A 55 -9.10 -2.00 -7.48
C LEU A 55 -10.48 -1.76 -6.84
N ALA A 56 -10.53 -1.62 -5.51
CA ALA A 56 -11.76 -1.26 -4.80
C ALA A 56 -12.22 0.18 -5.05
N ARG A 57 -11.34 1.07 -5.56
CA ARG A 57 -11.69 2.46 -5.87
C ARG A 57 -11.27 2.83 -7.30
N PRO A 58 -12.10 2.53 -8.31
CA PRO A 58 -11.76 2.73 -9.72
C PRO A 58 -11.49 4.18 -10.14
N THR A 59 -11.83 5.15 -9.30
CA THR A 59 -11.50 6.57 -9.52
C THR A 59 -10.00 6.84 -9.34
N LEU A 60 -9.24 5.99 -8.64
CA LEU A 60 -7.80 6.18 -8.40
C LEU A 60 -7.01 5.79 -9.65
N ARG A 61 -6.67 6.78 -10.48
CA ARG A 61 -6.00 6.59 -11.77
C ARG A 61 -4.52 6.98 -11.75
N THR A 62 -4.07 7.75 -10.77
CA THR A 62 -2.65 8.14 -10.68
C THR A 62 -2.10 7.83 -9.30
N ILE A 63 -0.93 7.20 -9.27
CA ILE A 63 -0.16 6.96 -8.04
C ILE A 63 1.15 7.73 -8.17
N VAL A 64 1.43 8.59 -7.20
CA VAL A 64 2.71 9.28 -7.07
C VAL A 64 3.52 8.54 -6.02
N LEU A 65 4.65 7.99 -6.43
CA LEU A 65 5.59 7.33 -5.55
C LEU A 65 6.64 8.37 -5.14
N CYS A 66 6.62 8.78 -3.88
CA CYS A 66 7.54 9.80 -3.37
C CYS A 66 8.22 9.34 -2.08
N GLY A 67 9.38 9.91 -1.80
CA GLY A 67 10.17 9.56 -0.62
C GLY A 67 11.21 8.48 -0.89
N ARG A 68 11.99 8.18 0.15
CA ARG A 68 13.16 7.31 0.02
C ARG A 68 12.74 5.85 0.11
N ASP A 69 13.02 5.10 -0.94
CA ASP A 69 12.72 3.67 -0.99
C ASP A 69 13.79 2.86 -0.24
N MET A 70 13.66 2.77 1.09
CA MET A 70 14.60 2.01 1.91
C MET A 70 14.34 0.50 1.90
N THR A 71 13.10 0.10 1.66
CA THR A 71 12.62 -1.28 1.78
C THR A 71 12.53 -2.00 0.43
N GLY A 72 12.80 -1.30 -0.67
CA GLY A 72 12.66 -1.79 -2.05
C GLY A 72 11.20 -1.92 -2.50
N SER A 73 10.27 -1.33 -1.73
CA SER A 73 8.84 -1.38 -2.00
C SER A 73 8.43 -0.46 -3.16
N GLY A 74 9.16 0.63 -3.39
CA GLY A 74 8.98 1.45 -4.59
C GLY A 74 9.47 0.73 -5.84
N ALA A 75 10.64 0.11 -5.78
CA ALA A 75 11.20 -0.72 -6.85
C ALA A 75 10.28 -1.89 -7.21
N ALA A 76 9.72 -2.59 -6.22
CA ALA A 76 8.77 -3.66 -6.44
C ALA A 76 7.47 -3.19 -7.11
N LEU A 77 6.98 -1.98 -6.78
CA LEU A 77 5.81 -1.40 -7.45
C LEU A 77 6.11 -1.04 -8.91
N LEU A 78 7.30 -0.51 -9.21
CA LEU A 78 7.74 -0.26 -10.58
C LEU A 78 7.84 -1.57 -11.39
N ALA A 79 8.45 -2.59 -10.81
CA ALA A 79 8.54 -3.92 -11.43
C ALA A 79 7.16 -4.52 -11.72
N LEU A 80 6.18 -4.33 -10.83
CA LEU A 80 4.79 -4.73 -11.07
C LEU A 80 4.18 -3.99 -12.27
N MET A 81 4.41 -2.69 -12.40
CA MET A 81 3.88 -1.93 -13.54
C MET A 81 4.52 -2.40 -14.85
N GLU A 82 5.84 -2.55 -14.87
CA GLU A 82 6.63 -2.89 -16.06
C GLU A 82 6.47 -4.34 -16.49
N HIS A 83 6.67 -5.30 -15.59
CA HIS A 83 6.75 -6.72 -15.92
C HIS A 83 5.48 -7.50 -15.56
N GLY A 84 4.73 -7.04 -14.55
CA GLY A 84 3.52 -7.74 -14.10
C GLY A 84 3.83 -8.88 -13.12
N ILE A 85 3.04 -9.95 -13.22
CA ILE A 85 3.12 -11.12 -12.33
C ILE A 85 3.39 -12.41 -13.11
N ASP A 86 4.01 -13.37 -12.43
CA ASP A 86 4.22 -14.74 -12.90
C ASP A 86 3.01 -15.66 -12.59
N THR A 87 3.15 -16.95 -12.93
CA THR A 87 2.14 -17.99 -12.68
C THR A 87 1.88 -18.25 -11.20
N ASP A 88 2.82 -17.91 -10.31
CA ASP A 88 2.72 -18.08 -8.85
C ASP A 88 2.18 -16.82 -8.15
N HIS A 89 1.64 -15.86 -8.91
CA HIS A 89 1.19 -14.56 -8.43
C HIS A 89 2.30 -13.73 -7.76
N ARG A 90 3.55 -13.87 -8.22
CA ARG A 90 4.68 -13.07 -7.76
C ARG A 90 5.05 -12.02 -8.79
N ILE A 91 5.52 -10.88 -8.30
CA ILE A 91 5.98 -9.78 -9.16
C ILE A 91 7.26 -10.22 -9.88
N ILE A 92 7.24 -10.17 -11.21
CA ILE A 92 8.41 -10.52 -12.03
C ILE A 92 9.52 -9.48 -11.78
N GLY A 93 10.70 -9.95 -11.38
CA GLY A 93 11.88 -9.12 -11.10
C GLY A 93 12.11 -8.76 -9.63
N ASP A 94 11.09 -8.86 -8.76
CA ASP A 94 11.25 -8.63 -7.31
C ASP A 94 10.91 -9.87 -6.46
N GLY A 95 9.96 -10.70 -6.92
CA GLY A 95 9.57 -11.94 -6.24
C GLY A 95 8.53 -11.77 -5.11
N THR A 96 8.09 -10.54 -4.81
CA THR A 96 7.00 -10.28 -3.85
C THR A 96 5.69 -10.92 -4.31
N ARG A 97 4.99 -11.60 -3.38
CA ARG A 97 3.74 -12.31 -3.68
C ARG A 97 2.53 -11.39 -3.50
N LEU A 98 1.67 -11.34 -4.51
CA LEU A 98 0.38 -10.66 -4.42
C LEU A 98 -0.72 -11.59 -3.87
N HIS A 99 -1.85 -11.00 -3.51
CA HIS A 99 -3.04 -11.76 -3.12
C HIS A 99 -3.50 -12.63 -4.28
N THR A 100 -3.52 -13.95 -4.07
CA THR A 100 -3.95 -14.93 -5.07
C THR A 100 -5.43 -14.81 -5.40
N GLU A 101 -6.22 -14.17 -4.53
CA GLU A 101 -7.64 -13.91 -4.78
C GLU A 101 -7.89 -12.83 -5.84
N ILE A 102 -6.88 -12.04 -6.17
CA ILE A 102 -6.96 -11.04 -7.24
C ILE A 102 -6.57 -11.74 -8.55
N PRO A 103 -7.48 -11.87 -9.52
CA PRO A 103 -7.19 -12.53 -10.79
C PRO A 103 -6.16 -11.74 -11.58
N ALA A 104 -5.37 -12.45 -12.41
CA ALA A 104 -4.35 -11.84 -13.25
C ALA A 104 -4.91 -10.73 -14.17
N ASP A 105 -6.14 -10.91 -14.67
CA ASP A 105 -6.83 -9.91 -15.49
C ASP A 105 -7.08 -8.59 -14.73
N ALA A 106 -7.43 -8.66 -13.43
CA ALA A 106 -7.60 -7.47 -12.61
C ALA A 106 -6.26 -6.78 -12.33
N ILE A 107 -5.18 -7.54 -12.21
CA ILE A 107 -3.82 -7.00 -12.07
C ILE A 107 -3.37 -6.34 -13.38
N ALA A 108 -3.65 -6.96 -14.52
CA ALA A 108 -3.40 -6.37 -15.84
C ALA A 108 -4.22 -5.08 -16.04
N LEU A 109 -5.49 -5.08 -15.64
CA LEU A 109 -6.34 -3.90 -15.63
C LEU A 109 -5.74 -2.78 -14.77
N PHE A 110 -5.27 -3.09 -13.56
CA PHE A 110 -4.57 -2.14 -12.70
C PHE A 110 -3.36 -1.52 -13.42
N ARG A 111 -2.50 -2.35 -14.04
CA ARG A 111 -1.30 -1.89 -14.75
C ARG A 111 -1.61 -0.97 -15.92
N HIS A 112 -2.67 -1.28 -16.68
CA HIS A 112 -3.06 -0.48 -17.85
C HIS A 112 -3.81 0.80 -17.46
N SER A 113 -4.58 0.74 -16.38
CA SER A 113 -5.48 1.82 -15.99
C SER A 113 -4.81 2.88 -15.12
N VAL A 114 -3.81 2.49 -14.33
CA VAL A 114 -3.18 3.35 -13.33
C VAL A 114 -1.85 3.89 -13.85
N ARG A 115 -1.71 5.21 -13.85
CA ARG A 115 -0.44 5.89 -14.14
C ARG A 115 0.41 5.96 -12.88
N LEU A 116 1.59 5.33 -12.89
CA LEU A 116 2.58 5.47 -11.83
C LEU A 116 3.57 6.59 -12.18
N ILE A 117 3.74 7.55 -11.28
CA ILE A 117 4.72 8.63 -11.40
C ILE A 117 5.81 8.39 -10.37
N ASP A 118 7.02 8.08 -10.84
CA ASP A 118 8.19 7.94 -9.98
C ASP A 118 8.74 9.32 -9.62
N ALA A 119 8.64 9.67 -8.35
CA ALA A 119 9.20 10.87 -7.74
C ALA A 119 10.02 10.51 -6.48
N ARG A 120 10.65 9.33 -6.47
CA ARG A 120 11.51 8.87 -5.36
C ARG A 120 12.73 9.76 -5.13
N ASP A 121 13.18 10.46 -6.16
CA ASP A 121 14.22 11.50 -6.10
C ASP A 121 13.77 12.74 -5.31
N ARG A 122 12.46 13.00 -5.24
CA ARG A 122 11.86 14.14 -4.54
C ARG A 122 11.58 13.81 -3.08
N ILE A 123 12.62 13.96 -2.26
CA ILE A 123 12.55 13.71 -0.82
C ILE A 123 11.81 14.83 -0.07
N ARG A 124 11.83 16.07 -0.60
CA ARG A 124 11.24 17.23 0.08
C ARG A 124 9.71 17.30 -0.15
N PRO A 125 8.90 17.48 0.90
CA PRO A 125 7.44 17.56 0.77
C PRO A 125 6.96 18.64 -0.21
N GLU A 126 7.65 19.77 -0.27
CA GLU A 126 7.32 20.91 -1.13
C GLU A 126 7.50 20.55 -2.61
N ALA A 127 8.52 19.74 -2.93
CA ALA A 127 8.79 19.28 -4.30
C ALA A 127 7.71 18.29 -4.79
N VAL A 128 7.13 17.51 -3.88
CA VAL A 128 5.98 16.63 -4.17
C VAL A 128 4.71 17.47 -4.30
N ALA A 129 4.49 18.44 -3.40
CA ALA A 129 3.34 19.34 -3.46
C ALA A 129 3.32 20.18 -4.75
N ALA A 130 4.48 20.59 -5.25
CA ALA A 130 4.63 21.29 -6.53
C ALA A 130 4.38 20.39 -7.75
N LEU A 131 4.53 19.07 -7.63
CA LEU A 131 4.24 18.10 -8.69
C LEU A 131 2.74 17.83 -8.83
N LEU A 132 2.00 17.76 -7.72
CA LEU A 132 0.56 17.50 -7.75
C LEU A 132 -0.26 18.40 -8.70
N PRO A 133 -0.03 19.73 -8.80
CA PRO A 133 -0.77 20.56 -9.74
C PRO A 133 -0.49 20.26 -11.21
N THR A 134 0.70 19.77 -11.55
CA THR A 134 1.12 19.48 -12.94
C THR A 134 0.57 18.15 -13.46
N ILE A 135 0.04 17.31 -12.58
CA ILE A 135 -0.56 16.03 -12.95
C ILE A 135 -1.97 16.29 -13.50
N GLU A 136 -2.17 15.97 -14.77
CA GLU A 136 -3.48 16.03 -15.39
C GLU A 136 -4.45 15.02 -14.74
N PRO A 137 -5.62 15.48 -14.26
CA PRO A 137 -6.60 14.59 -13.64
C PRO A 137 -7.26 13.71 -14.70
N ILE A 138 -7.25 12.40 -14.44
CA ILE A 138 -8.03 11.44 -15.21
C ILE A 138 -9.36 11.28 -14.46
N HIS A 139 -10.43 11.78 -15.05
CA HIS A 139 -11.75 11.86 -14.40
C HIS A 139 -12.56 10.57 -14.53
N GLU A 140 -12.32 9.78 -15.57
CA GLU A 140 -13.09 8.58 -15.85
C GLU A 140 -12.60 7.40 -14.98
N PRO A 141 -13.51 6.77 -14.21
CA PRO A 141 -13.21 5.52 -13.53
C PRO A 141 -12.79 4.45 -14.55
N PHE A 142 -11.80 3.64 -14.22
CA PHE A 142 -11.38 2.56 -15.13
C PHE A 142 -12.32 1.33 -15.12
N ALA A 143 -13.24 1.27 -14.16
CA ALA A 143 -14.25 0.23 -14.03
C ALA A 143 -15.58 0.85 -13.59
N PRO A 144 -16.73 0.30 -14.03
CA PRO A 144 -18.05 0.84 -13.69
C PRO A 144 -18.42 0.66 -12.22
N ALA A 145 -17.82 -0.32 -11.53
CA ALA A 145 -18.06 -0.61 -10.13
C ALA A 145 -16.74 -1.00 -9.41
N PRO A 146 -16.68 -0.84 -8.07
CA PRO A 146 -15.58 -1.35 -7.25
C PRO A 146 -15.29 -2.83 -7.49
N LEU A 147 -14.03 -3.15 -7.76
CA LEU A 147 -13.57 -4.54 -7.86
C LEU A 147 -13.12 -5.01 -6.48
N ILE A 148 -14.00 -5.72 -5.79
CA ILE A 148 -13.75 -6.23 -4.43
C ILE A 148 -13.61 -7.75 -4.50
N PHE A 149 -12.48 -8.24 -3.99
CA PHE A 149 -12.20 -9.67 -3.89
C PHE A 149 -12.35 -10.12 -2.44
N PRO A 150 -12.76 -11.37 -2.17
CA PRO A 150 -12.77 -11.92 -0.82
C PRO A 150 -11.34 -12.07 -0.30
N TYR A 151 -11.13 -11.80 0.99
CA TYR A 151 -9.84 -12.02 1.63
C TYR A 151 -9.91 -13.35 2.39
N THR A 152 -9.06 -14.29 2.03
CA THR A 152 -8.97 -15.56 2.75
C THR A 152 -8.02 -15.35 3.91
N GLU A 153 -8.56 -15.21 5.12
CA GLU A 153 -7.71 -15.24 6.31
C GLU A 153 -7.07 -16.62 6.45
N PRO A 154 -5.75 -16.71 6.67
CA PRO A 154 -5.14 -17.98 6.99
C PRO A 154 -5.79 -18.52 8.26
N GLN A 155 -6.51 -19.64 8.13
CA GLN A 155 -7.00 -20.35 9.31
C GLN A 155 -5.80 -20.99 10.00
N ALA A 156 -5.40 -20.42 11.13
CA ALA A 156 -4.51 -21.09 12.05
C ALA A 156 -5.33 -22.17 12.79
N THR A 157 -5.10 -23.44 12.46
CA THR A 157 -5.69 -24.59 13.16
C THR A 157 -5.21 -24.67 14.62
N THR A 158 -4.06 -24.06 14.91
CA THR A 158 -3.46 -24.00 16.23
C THR A 158 -2.88 -22.61 16.45
N LEU A 159 -3.24 -21.96 17.56
CA LEU A 159 -2.43 -20.86 18.06
C LEU A 159 -1.06 -21.43 18.46
N PRO A 160 0.06 -20.74 18.20
CA PRO A 160 1.33 -21.12 18.78
C PRO A 160 1.26 -20.87 20.29
N ALA A 161 0.66 -21.80 21.02
CA ALA A 161 0.92 -21.95 22.43
C ALA A 161 2.31 -22.59 22.55
N GLU A 162 3.14 -22.09 23.47
CA GLU A 162 4.37 -22.79 23.79
C GLU A 162 4.03 -24.23 24.20
N GLN A 163 4.64 -25.22 23.55
CA GLN A 163 4.38 -26.65 23.82
C GLN A 163 4.82 -27.06 25.24
N SER A 164 5.53 -26.20 25.96
CA SER A 164 5.99 -26.45 27.33
C SER A 164 6.09 -25.15 28.12
N GLY A 165 5.23 -24.95 29.11
CA GLY A 165 5.53 -24.10 30.25
C GLY A 165 6.26 -24.95 31.30
N PHE A 166 7.49 -24.61 31.66
CA PHE A 166 8.17 -25.29 32.77
C PHE A 166 7.68 -24.71 34.10
N VAL A 167 6.90 -25.49 34.85
CA VAL A 167 6.60 -25.17 36.24
C VAL A 167 7.76 -25.66 37.11
N VAL A 168 8.69 -24.76 37.43
CA VAL A 168 9.79 -25.07 38.35
C VAL A 168 9.32 -24.83 39.79
N ARG A 169 9.28 -25.87 40.61
CA ARG A 169 8.99 -25.78 42.05
C ARG A 169 10.24 -26.14 42.84
N GLY A 170 10.65 -25.25 43.72
CA GLY A 170 11.79 -25.47 44.63
C GLY A 170 11.63 -24.63 45.88
N ARG A 171 12.19 -25.10 47.01
CA ARG A 171 12.06 -24.43 48.31
C ARG A 171 12.69 -23.03 48.35
N THR A 172 13.54 -22.72 47.36
CA THR A 172 14.26 -21.45 47.18
C THR A 172 13.76 -20.63 45.99
N ILE A 173 12.74 -21.08 45.26
CA ILE A 173 12.22 -20.36 44.10
C ILE A 173 11.08 -19.44 44.54
N VAL A 174 11.27 -18.14 44.35
CA VAL A 174 10.24 -17.12 44.62
C VAL A 174 9.23 -17.14 43.48
N ALA A 175 7.96 -17.40 43.80
CA ALA A 175 6.89 -17.28 42.83
C ALA A 175 6.72 -15.81 42.42
N PRO A 176 6.48 -15.51 41.13
CA PRO A 176 6.15 -14.15 40.73
C PRO A 176 4.80 -13.77 41.33
N THR A 177 4.80 -12.84 42.27
CA THR A 177 3.58 -12.21 42.77
C THR A 177 3.03 -11.31 41.67
N LEU A 178 2.02 -11.77 40.94
CA LEU A 178 1.26 -10.93 40.02
C LEU A 178 0.54 -9.87 40.87
N THR A 179 0.87 -8.60 40.63
CA THR A 179 0.23 -7.43 41.26
C THR A 179 -0.72 -6.78 40.26
#